data_AF-A0A952QH77-F1
#
_entry.id   AF-A0A952QH77-F1
#
_cell.length_a   1.000
_cell.length_b   1.000
_cell.length_c   1.000
_cell.angle_alpha   90.00
_cell.angle_beta   90.00
_cell.angle_gamma   90.00
#
_symmetry.space_group_name_H-M   'P 1'
#
loop_
_entity.id
_entity.type
_entity.pdbx_description
1 polymer ?
#
loop_
_entity_poly.entity_id
_entity_poly.type
_entity_poly.pdbx_seq_one_letter_code
_entity_poly.pdbx_strand_id
1 'polypeptide(L)' 'MHTTEPNSPSSYPPIQGNNGSLFYSETEAAARLGLHRTTLRALAIAGRAPVEPIPLTEHRRVYRRADIHRLAGLET' A
#
# COMPACT_ATOMS: atom_id res chain seq x y z
N MET A 1 34.38 23.94 -12.58
CA MET A 1 34.13 22.49 -12.47
C MET A 1 33.10 22.32 -11.37
N HIS A 2 31.83 22.08 -11.73
CA HIS A 2 30.74 21.96 -10.76
C HIS A 2 30.26 20.50 -10.73
N THR A 3 30.40 19.89 -9.57
CA THR A 3 30.01 18.53 -9.24
C THR A 3 28.48 18.44 -9.22
N THR A 4 27.88 17.74 -10.19
CA THR A 4 26.46 17.39 -10.15
C THR A 4 26.27 16.20 -9.23
N GLU A 5 25.76 16.46 -8.03
CA GLU A 5 25.15 15.45 -7.15
C GLU A 5 23.87 14.91 -7.81
N PRO A 6 23.64 13.58 -7.85
CA PRO A 6 22.34 13.05 -8.27
C PRO A 6 21.36 13.22 -7.11
N ASN A 7 20.72 14.39 -7.04
CA ASN A 7 19.54 14.60 -6.21
C ASN A 7 18.47 13.61 -6.70
N SER A 8 18.28 12.54 -5.93
CA SER A 8 17.22 11.57 -6.15
C SER A 8 15.93 12.16 -5.60
N PRO A 9 14.97 12.62 -6.43
CA PRO A 9 13.62 12.71 -5.93
C PRO A 9 13.13 11.27 -5.78
N SER A 10 13.22 10.73 -4.56
CA SER A 10 12.26 9.73 -4.10
C SER A 10 10.89 10.41 -4.09
N SER A 11 10.36 10.63 -5.29
CA SER A 11 9.01 11.09 -5.56
C SER A 11 8.12 9.88 -5.30
N TYR A 12 7.93 9.57 -4.02
CA TYR A 12 6.72 8.87 -3.62
C TYR A 12 5.62 9.89 -3.89
N PRO A 13 4.73 9.67 -4.88
CA PRO A 13 3.64 10.59 -5.11
C PRO A 13 2.88 10.76 -3.79
N PRO A 14 2.40 11.98 -3.47
CA PRO A 14 1.52 12.13 -2.32
C PRO A 14 0.38 11.16 -2.53
N ILE A 15 0.25 10.23 -1.60
CA ILE A 15 -0.79 9.22 -1.57
C ILE A 15 -2.09 9.97 -1.26
N GLN A 16 -2.64 10.66 -2.26
CA GLN A 16 -3.98 11.23 -2.22
C GLN A 16 -4.94 10.05 -2.36
N GLY A 17 -5.14 9.35 -1.25
CA GLY A 17 -6.33 8.55 -1.03
C GLY A 17 -7.51 9.50 -1.09
N ASN A 18 -8.08 9.64 -2.28
CA ASN A 18 -9.26 10.45 -2.54
C ASN A 18 -10.32 10.09 -1.48
N ASN A 19 -10.93 11.10 -0.86
CA ASN A 19 -11.68 11.03 0.40
C ASN A 19 -13.01 10.22 0.34
N GLY A 20 -13.18 9.38 -0.69
CA GLY A 20 -14.29 8.44 -0.89
C GLY A 20 -13.88 7.09 -1.49
N SER A 21 -12.57 6.79 -1.56
CA SER A 21 -12.12 5.49 -2.10
C SER A 21 -12.34 4.38 -1.07
N LEU A 22 -13.22 3.43 -1.41
CA LEU A 22 -13.48 2.21 -0.62
C LEU A 22 -12.30 1.22 -0.64
N PHE A 23 -11.27 1.52 -1.43
CA PHE A 23 -10.12 0.65 -1.67
C PHE A 23 -8.81 1.43 -1.49
N TYR A 24 -7.83 0.73 -0.94
CA TYR A 24 -6.44 1.15 -0.77
C TYR A 24 -5.53 0.37 -1.72
N SER A 25 -4.55 1.06 -2.29
CA SER A 25 -3.48 0.37 -3.02
C SER A 25 -2.57 -0.41 -2.07
N GLU A 26 -1.80 -1.38 -2.58
CA GLU A 26 -0.83 -2.15 -1.76
C GLU A 26 0.08 -1.27 -0.90
N THR A 27 0.62 -0.19 -1.47
CA THR A 27 1.47 0.76 -0.73
C THR A 27 0.70 1.45 0.41
N GLU A 28 -0.57 1.79 0.21
CA GLU A 28 -1.39 2.48 1.21
C GLU A 28 -1.84 1.54 2.33
N ALA A 29 -2.24 0.33 1.95
CA ALA A 29 -2.58 -0.74 2.86
C ALA A 29 -1.37 -1.05 3.74
N ALA A 30 -0.19 -1.25 3.12
CA ALA A 30 1.04 -1.52 3.83
C ALA A 30 1.41 -0.37 4.77
N ALA A 31 1.32 0.89 4.32
CA ALA A 31 1.60 2.06 5.15
C ALA A 31 0.66 2.14 6.38
N ARG A 32 -0.63 1.85 6.22
CA ARG A 32 -1.59 1.85 7.34
C ARG A 32 -1.41 0.69 8.30
N LEU A 33 -0.97 -0.46 7.80
CA LEU A 33 -0.66 -1.63 8.63
C LEU A 33 0.73 -1.54 9.28
N GLY A 34 1.52 -0.51 8.98
CA GLY A 34 2.92 -0.42 9.43
C GLY A 34 3.83 -1.48 8.81
N LEU A 35 3.44 -2.06 7.67
CA LEU A 35 4.18 -3.08 6.94
C LEU A 35 4.87 -2.48 5.72
N HIS A 36 5.94 -3.13 5.27
CA HIS A 36 6.54 -2.80 3.98
C HIS A 36 5.70 -3.40 2.84
N ARG A 37 5.58 -2.70 1.71
CA ARG A 37 4.79 -3.15 0.54
C ARG A 37 5.17 -4.56 0.08
N THR A 38 6.47 -4.89 0.10
CA THR A 38 6.99 -6.20 -0.31
C THR A 38 6.54 -7.31 0.63
N THR A 39 6.44 -7.02 1.93
CA THR A 39 5.93 -7.97 2.93
C THR A 39 4.45 -8.24 2.69
N LEU A 40 3.66 -7.18 2.48
CA LEU A 40 2.23 -7.33 2.17
C LEU A 40 2.02 -8.12 0.86
N ARG A 41 2.83 -7.81 -0.17
CA ARG A 41 2.83 -8.56 -1.44
C ARG A 41 3.17 -10.03 -1.25
N ALA A 42 4.21 -10.34 -0.50
CA ALA A 42 4.62 -11.72 -0.24
C ALA A 42 3.52 -12.51 0.51
N LEU A 43 2.89 -11.90 1.52
CA LEU A 43 1.77 -12.50 2.24
C LEU A 43 0.56 -12.74 1.31
N ALA A 44 0.28 -11.78 0.44
CA ALA A 44 -0.80 -11.88 -0.53
C ALA A 44 -0.55 -12.95 -1.61
N ILE A 45 0.70 -13.17 -2.01
CA ILE A 45 1.08 -14.27 -2.92
C ILE A 45 0.99 -15.62 -2.20
N ALA A 46 1.40 -15.68 -0.94
CA ALA A 46 1.36 -16.89 -0.12
C ALA A 46 -0.06 -17.28 0.36
N GLY A 47 -1.09 -16.51 0.02
CA GLY A 47 -2.47 -16.74 0.50
C GLY A 47 -2.62 -16.58 2.01
N ARG A 48 -1.65 -15.95 2.68
CA ARG A 48 -1.65 -15.64 4.12
C ARG A 48 -1.83 -14.17 4.40
N ALA A 49 -2.25 -13.39 3.40
CA ALA A 49 -2.53 -11.98 3.63
C ALA A 49 -3.65 -11.87 4.67
N PRO A 50 -3.48 -10.98 5.67
CA PRO A 50 -4.48 -10.79 6.70
C PRO A 50 -5.77 -10.13 6.16
N VAL A 51 -5.70 -9.58 4.95
CA VAL A 51 -6.81 -8.98 4.22
C VAL A 51 -6.87 -9.60 2.83
N GLU A 52 -8.07 -9.85 2.32
CA GLU A 52 -8.24 -10.45 0.99
C GLU A 52 -7.79 -9.44 -0.09
N PRO A 53 -6.72 -9.73 -0.84
CA PRO A 53 -6.27 -8.85 -1.90
C PRO A 53 -7.21 -8.98 -3.10
N ILE A 54 -7.66 -7.86 -3.64
CA ILE A 54 -8.38 -7.83 -4.92
C ILE A 54 -7.34 -7.61 -6.02
N PRO A 55 -7.00 -8.65 -6.81
CA PRO A 55 -6.09 -8.47 -7.94
C PRO A 55 -6.77 -7.65 -9.03
N LEU A 56 -6.17 -6.51 -9.38
CA LEU A 56 -6.58 -5.74 -10.57
C LEU A 56 -5.77 -6.19 -11.79
N THR A 57 -4.49 -6.48 -11.59
CA THR A 57 -3.58 -7.02 -12.60
C THR A 57 -2.59 -7.99 -11.95
N GLU A 58 -1.74 -8.64 -12.73
CA GLU A 58 -0.70 -9.56 -12.22
C GLU A 58 0.21 -8.93 -11.16
N HIS A 59 0.50 -7.63 -11.28
CA HIS A 59 1.39 -6.90 -10.38
C HIS A 59 0.66 -5.88 -9.48
N ARG A 60 -0.64 -5.66 -9.68
CA ARG A 60 -1.40 -4.65 -8.95
C ARG A 60 -2.54 -5.27 -8.16
N ARG A 61 -2.53 -5.02 -6.86
CA ARG A 61 -3.54 -5.48 -5.91
C ARG A 61 -4.05 -4.29 -5.12
N VAL A 62 -5.35 -4.30 -4.84
CA VAL A 62 -6.00 -3.35 -3.95
C VAL A 62 -6.63 -4.08 -2.78
N TYR A 63 -6.75 -3.38 -1.67
CA TYR A 63 -7.26 -3.90 -0.42
C TYR A 63 -8.46 -3.06 -0.02
N ARG A 64 -9.51 -3.68 0.50
CA ARG A 64 -10.67 -2.92 0.96
C ARG A 64 -10.29 -2.08 2.17
N ARG A 65 -10.77 -0.84 2.18
CA ARG A 65 -10.56 0.09 3.29
C ARG A 65 -11.10 -0.45 4.61
N ALA A 66 -12.29 -1.07 4.60
CA ALA A 66 -12.91 -1.65 5.79
C ALA A 66 -12.02 -2.72 6.44
N ASP A 67 -11.48 -3.65 5.64
CA ASP A 67 -10.61 -4.72 6.14
C ASP A 67 -9.28 -4.16 6.68
N ILE A 68 -8.70 -3.17 6.01
CA ILE A 68 -7.49 -2.50 6.49
C ILE A 68 -7.74 -1.73 7.78
N HIS A 69 -8.87 -1.03 7.92
CA HIS A 69 -9.22 -0.32 9.15
C HIS A 69 -9.45 -1.30 10.30
N ARG A 70 -10.16 -2.39 10.05
CA ARG A 70 -10.36 -3.48 11.02
C ARG A 70 -9.03 -4.06 11.49
N LEU A 71 -8.13 -4.37 10.56
CA LEU A 71 -6.84 -4.96 10.87
C LEU A 71 -5.89 -3.97 11.56
N ALA A 72 -5.95 -2.70 11.18
CA ALA A 72 -5.19 -1.63 11.82
C ALA A 72 -5.76 -1.24 13.20
N GLY A 73 -6.89 -1.81 13.63
CA GLY A 73 -7.56 -1.42 14.87
C GLY A 73 -8.11 0.01 14.83
N LEU A 74 -8.39 0.53 13.64
CA LEU A 74 -8.95 1.86 13.41
C LEU A 74 -10.49 1.84 13.39
N GLU A 75 -11.13 0.80 13.96
CA GLU A 75 -12.57 0.78 14.17
C GLU A 75 -12.95 1.88 15.18
N THR A 76 -13.61 2.93 14.68
CA THR A 76 -14.38 3.90 15.48
C THR A 76 -15.84 3.83 15.08
#